data_AF-A0A1A8MGI1-F1
#
_entry.id   AF-A0A1A8MGI1-F1
#
_cell.length_a   1.000
_cell.length_b   1.000
_cell.length_c   1.000
_cell.angle_alpha   90.00
_cell.angle_beta   90.00
_cell.angle_gamma   90.00
#
_symmetry.space_group_name_H-M   'P 1'
#
loop_
_entity.id
_entity.type
_entity.pdbx_description
1 polymer ?
#
loop_
_entity_poly.entity_id
_entity_poly.type
_entity_poly.pdbx_seq_one_letter_code
_entity_poly.pdbx_strand_id
1 'polypeptide(L)'
;PQSARYGINQFSDLSQMEFSDVYLRAFSSRAPAFSGGSIKEFPAKFDWREKGVVGPVQNQLSCGSCWAFSVVGAVQSVYAIRGSQLEQLSVQQVVDCSFKNKGCDGGSPSVALTWLKQ
;
A
#
# COMPACT_ATOMS: atom_id res chain seq x y z
N PRO A 1 5.26 -5.34 30.06
CA PRO A 1 5.75 -4.11 29.38
C PRO A 1 4.92 -3.84 28.12
N GLN A 2 4.37 -2.62 27.97
CA GLN A 2 3.73 -2.25 26.71
C GLN A 2 4.80 -2.17 25.61
N SER A 3 4.54 -2.81 24.47
CA SER A 3 5.48 -2.91 23.33
C SER A 3 5.50 -1.67 22.43
N ALA A 4 4.57 -0.72 22.65
CA ALA A 4 4.47 0.53 21.91
C ALA A 4 4.22 1.71 22.86
N ARG A 5 4.60 2.91 22.41
CA ARG A 5 4.32 4.19 23.08
C ARG A 5 3.39 5.01 22.19
N TYR A 6 2.29 5.49 22.76
CA TYR A 6 1.32 6.36 22.08
C TYR A 6 1.58 7.81 22.45
N GLY A 7 1.21 8.74 21.58
CA GLY A 7 1.39 10.17 21.79
C GLY A 7 0.57 10.99 20.80
N ILE A 8 0.59 12.32 20.99
CA ILE A 8 -0.11 13.27 20.14
C ILE A 8 0.49 13.20 18.72
N ASN A 9 -0.38 13.12 17.71
CA ASN A 9 -0.03 13.11 16.30
C ASN A 9 -1.12 13.80 15.47
N GLN A 10 -0.98 13.79 14.15
CA GLN A 10 -1.90 14.48 13.22
C GLN A 10 -3.36 13.98 13.27
N PHE A 11 -3.63 12.86 13.93
CA PHE A 11 -4.97 12.27 14.09
C PHE A 11 -5.53 12.47 15.50
N SER A 12 -4.82 13.16 16.40
CA SER A 12 -5.23 13.30 17.80
C SER A 12 -6.51 14.11 18.02
N ASP A 13 -6.96 14.86 17.01
CA ASP A 13 -8.22 15.62 17.04
C ASP A 13 -9.41 14.81 16.53
N LEU A 14 -9.18 13.62 15.97
CA LEU A 14 -10.23 12.79 15.41
C LEU A 14 -10.73 11.76 16.43
N SER A 15 -12.04 11.59 16.50
CA SER A 15 -12.64 10.41 17.07
C SER A 15 -12.29 9.16 16.25
N GLN A 16 -12.43 7.98 16.86
CA GLN A 16 -12.20 6.71 16.16
C GLN A 16 -13.13 6.54 14.95
N MET A 17 -14.37 7.05 15.05
CA MET A 17 -15.35 6.98 13.97
C MET A 17 -14.93 7.87 12.81
N GLU A 18 -14.57 9.13 13.06
CA GLU A 18 -14.09 10.05 12.03
C GLU A 18 -12.82 9.52 11.35
N PHE A 19 -11.88 8.96 12.13
CA PHE A 19 -10.68 8.35 11.57
C PHE A 19 -11.02 7.17 10.65
N SER A 20 -11.92 6.29 11.09
CA SER A 20 -12.36 5.13 10.30
C SER A 20 -13.03 5.56 9.00
N ASP A 21 -13.97 6.51 9.08
CA ASP A 21 -14.78 6.96 7.96
C ASP A 21 -13.96 7.69 6.89
N VAL A 22 -12.81 8.25 7.25
CA VAL A 22 -11.92 8.95 6.31
C VAL A 22 -10.79 8.04 5.81
N TYR A 23 -10.08 7.33 6.70
CA TYR A 23 -8.81 6.68 6.37
C TYR A 23 -8.90 5.17 6.11
N LEU A 24 -9.97 4.49 6.53
CA LEU A 24 -10.09 3.02 6.50
C LEU A 24 -11.07 2.50 5.44
N ARG A 25 -11.00 3.05 4.22
CA ARG A 25 -11.96 2.73 3.13
C ARG A 25 -11.58 1.57 2.21
N ALA A 26 -10.52 0.81 2.49
CA ALA A 26 -10.19 -0.38 1.69
C ALA A 26 -11.19 -1.52 1.93
N PHE A 27 -11.52 -2.28 0.89
CA PHE A 27 -12.36 -3.47 1.02
C PHE A 27 -11.59 -4.76 0.70
N SER A 28 -12.03 -5.85 1.33
CA SER A 28 -11.45 -7.17 1.12
C SER A 28 -11.80 -7.74 -0.25
N SER A 29 -10.85 -8.46 -0.84
CA SER A 29 -11.08 -9.26 -2.05
C SER A 29 -10.15 -10.47 -2.02
N ARG A 30 -10.55 -11.56 -2.67
CA ARG A 30 -9.73 -12.77 -2.74
C ARG A 30 -8.48 -12.52 -3.57
N ALA A 31 -7.31 -12.62 -2.93
CA ALA A 31 -6.03 -12.64 -3.63
C ALA A 31 -5.82 -14.01 -4.30
N PRO A 32 -5.08 -14.08 -5.43
CA PRO A 32 -4.65 -15.35 -6.00
C PRO A 32 -3.84 -16.17 -4.99
N ALA A 33 -3.97 -17.50 -5.06
CA ALA A 33 -3.13 -18.38 -4.27
C ALA A 33 -1.66 -18.18 -4.65
N PHE A 34 -0.80 -17.98 -3.66
CA PHE A 34 0.64 -17.93 -3.86
C PHE A 34 1.21 -19.35 -3.81
N SER A 35 1.67 -19.85 -4.95
CA SER A 35 2.27 -21.20 -5.08
C SER A 35 3.79 -21.21 -4.88
N GLY A 36 4.32 -20.25 -4.13
CA GLY A 36 5.77 -20.03 -4.01
C GLY A 36 6.57 -21.21 -3.47
N GLY A 37 7.90 -21.12 -3.63
CA GLY A 37 8.84 -22.14 -3.18
C GLY A 37 9.03 -22.20 -1.66
N SER A 38 9.46 -23.35 -1.17
CA SER A 38 9.87 -23.51 0.22
C SER A 38 11.25 -22.89 0.43
N ILE A 39 11.31 -21.80 1.18
CA ILE A 39 12.56 -21.18 1.63
C ILE A 39 12.92 -21.81 2.98
N LYS A 40 14.09 -22.44 3.07
CA LYS A 40 14.51 -23.18 4.27
C LYS A 40 15.05 -22.27 5.38
N GLU A 41 15.63 -21.13 5.02
CA GLU A 41 16.27 -20.22 5.97
C GLU A 41 15.95 -18.77 5.64
N PHE A 42 15.57 -18.00 6.67
CA PHE A 42 15.31 -16.57 6.58
C PHE A 42 16.34 -15.79 7.42
N PRO A 43 16.71 -14.59 6.99
CA PRO A 43 17.57 -13.73 7.81
C PRO A 43 16.83 -13.32 9.09
N ALA A 44 17.59 -13.17 10.19
CA ALA A 44 17.03 -12.71 11.47
C ALA A 44 16.45 -11.28 11.41
N LYS A 45 16.91 -10.46 10.45
CA LYS A 45 16.41 -9.11 10.17
C LYS A 45 16.43 -8.85 8.68
N PHE A 46 15.42 -8.17 8.17
CA PHE A 46 15.29 -7.83 6.76
C PHE A 46 14.54 -6.52 6.59
N ASP A 47 15.07 -5.62 5.76
CA ASP A 47 14.47 -4.34 5.44
C ASP A 47 14.74 -3.94 3.98
N TRP A 48 13.68 -3.81 3.17
CA TRP A 48 13.80 -3.36 1.77
C TRP A 48 14.29 -1.91 1.66
N ARG A 49 14.12 -1.08 2.69
CA ARG A 49 14.60 0.32 2.70
C ARG A 49 16.13 0.38 2.65
N GLU A 50 16.81 -0.54 3.33
CA GLU A 50 18.27 -0.66 3.31
C GLU A 50 18.81 -1.02 1.92
N LYS A 51 17.95 -1.55 1.03
CA LYS A 51 18.30 -1.87 -0.36
C LYS A 51 18.03 -0.71 -1.32
N GLY A 52 17.49 0.42 -0.84
CA GLY A 52 17.18 1.58 -1.69
C GLY A 52 16.05 1.35 -2.68
N VAL A 53 15.20 0.33 -2.45
CA VAL A 53 14.08 -0.03 -3.35
C VAL A 53 12.72 0.38 -2.81
N VAL A 54 12.68 1.21 -1.75
CA VAL A 54 11.45 1.71 -1.15
C VAL A 54 11.44 3.23 -1.26
N GLY A 55 10.37 3.76 -1.87
CA GLY A 55 10.20 5.20 -2.04
C GLY A 55 9.96 5.94 -0.72
N PRO A 56 9.99 7.29 -0.74
CA PRO A 56 9.63 8.10 0.41
C PRO A 56 8.17 7.84 0.82
N VAL A 57 7.87 8.09 2.10
CA VAL A 57 6.50 8.02 2.62
C VAL A 57 5.63 9.05 1.92
N GLN A 58 4.44 8.64 1.48
CA GLN A 58 3.46 9.50 0.83
C GLN A 58 2.22 9.69 1.72
N ASN A 59 1.37 10.66 1.37
CA ASN A 59 0.16 11.00 2.13
C ASN A 59 -1.08 10.88 1.24
N GLN A 60 -2.02 10.02 1.60
CA GLN A 60 -3.30 9.84 0.89
C GLN A 60 -4.32 10.95 1.18
N LEU A 61 -4.06 11.79 2.18
CA LEU A 61 -4.98 12.83 2.67
C LEU A 61 -6.33 12.21 3.06
N SER A 62 -7.43 12.94 2.85
CA SER A 62 -8.79 12.48 3.16
C SER A 62 -9.42 11.60 2.08
N CYS A 63 -8.62 11.08 1.14
CA CYS A 63 -9.08 10.18 0.10
C CYS A 63 -8.89 8.72 0.54
N GLY A 64 -9.91 7.88 0.36
CA GLY A 64 -9.86 6.43 0.63
C GLY A 64 -9.03 5.64 -0.38
N SER A 65 -7.87 6.14 -0.78
CA SER A 65 -7.01 5.62 -1.86
C SER A 65 -5.85 4.75 -1.37
N CYS A 66 -5.84 4.32 -0.10
CA CYS A 66 -4.79 3.46 0.46
C CYS A 66 -4.53 2.19 -0.38
N TRP A 67 -5.58 1.64 -1.01
CA TRP A 67 -5.49 0.52 -1.95
C TRP A 67 -4.60 0.82 -3.17
N ALA A 68 -4.67 2.04 -3.71
CA ALA A 68 -3.87 2.48 -4.85
C ALA A 68 -2.42 2.74 -4.44
N PHE A 69 -2.19 3.43 -3.32
CA PHE A 69 -0.85 3.64 -2.75
C PHE A 69 -0.15 2.31 -2.47
N SER A 70 -0.86 1.32 -1.91
CA SER A 70 -0.32 -0.01 -1.63
C SER A 70 0.18 -0.71 -2.90
N VAL A 71 -0.60 -0.66 -3.99
CA VAL A 71 -0.22 -1.31 -5.26
C VAL A 71 0.92 -0.58 -5.94
N VAL A 72 0.86 0.75 -6.00
CA VAL A 72 1.90 1.56 -6.63
C VAL A 72 3.24 1.41 -5.92
N GLY A 73 3.26 1.49 -4.58
CA GLY A 73 4.48 1.26 -3.81
C GLY A 73 5.08 -0.13 -4.02
N ALA A 74 4.25 -1.17 -4.11
CA ALA A 74 4.71 -2.53 -4.41
C ALA A 74 5.30 -2.63 -5.83
N VAL A 75 4.65 -2.05 -6.83
CA VAL A 75 5.13 -2.06 -8.23
C VAL A 75 6.46 -1.31 -8.36
N GLN A 76 6.58 -0.12 -7.77
CA GLN A 76 7.83 0.64 -7.70
C GLN A 76 8.97 -0.21 -7.12
N SER A 77 8.69 -0.87 -5.99
CA SER A 77 9.70 -1.68 -5.30
C SER A 77 10.12 -2.89 -6.12
N VAL A 78 9.16 -3.63 -6.70
CA VAL A 78 9.45 -4.79 -7.56
C VAL A 78 10.24 -4.39 -8.80
N TYR A 79 9.94 -3.23 -9.38
CA TYR A 79 10.68 -2.71 -10.54
C TYR A 79 12.13 -2.37 -10.17
N ALA A 80 12.33 -1.68 -9.05
CA ALA A 80 13.67 -1.35 -8.55
C ALA A 80 14.48 -2.61 -8.15
N ILE A 81 13.85 -3.61 -7.54
CA ILE A 81 14.47 -4.92 -7.22
C ILE A 81 15.00 -5.62 -8.47
N ARG A 82 14.38 -5.42 -9.64
CA ARG A 82 14.82 -6.01 -10.91
C ARG A 82 15.96 -5.25 -11.59
N GLY A 83 16.47 -4.20 -10.97
CA GLY A 83 17.63 -3.44 -11.44
C GLY A 83 17.28 -2.13 -12.15
N SER A 84 16.00 -1.76 -12.22
CA SER A 84 15.61 -0.45 -12.72
C SER A 84 15.80 0.64 -11.66
N GLN A 85 15.82 1.90 -12.07
CA GLN A 85 15.80 3.02 -11.14
C GLN A 85 14.48 3.05 -10.37
N LEU A 86 14.54 3.41 -9.08
CA LEU A 86 13.35 3.65 -8.28
C LEU A 86 12.69 4.96 -8.71
N GLU A 87 11.61 4.85 -9.47
CA GLU A 87 10.83 5.99 -9.94
C GLU A 87 9.56 6.17 -9.11
N GLN A 88 9.09 7.41 -8.99
CA GLN A 88 7.79 7.71 -8.40
C GLN A 88 6.70 7.52 -9.45
N LEU A 89 5.90 6.48 -9.31
CA LEU A 89 4.79 6.18 -10.23
C LEU A 89 3.51 6.91 -9.82
N SER A 90 2.62 7.14 -10.78
CA SER A 90 1.37 7.87 -10.57
C SER A 90 0.35 7.04 -9.80
N VAL A 91 0.12 7.40 -8.53
CA VAL A 91 -1.01 6.88 -7.74
C VAL A 91 -2.34 7.33 -8.32
N GLN A 92 -2.40 8.57 -8.82
CA GLN A 92 -3.63 9.15 -9.37
C GLN A 92 -4.15 8.37 -10.58
N GLN A 93 -3.26 7.87 -11.44
CA GLN A 93 -3.66 7.02 -12.56
C GLN A 93 -4.40 5.76 -12.09
N VAL A 94 -3.93 5.14 -11.00
CA VAL A 94 -4.58 3.96 -10.43
C VAL A 94 -5.93 4.32 -9.84
N VAL A 95 -6.03 5.46 -9.15
CA VAL A 95 -7.29 5.99 -8.58
C VAL A 95 -8.33 6.25 -9.67
N ASP A 96 -7.94 6.88 -10.78
CA ASP A 96 -8.86 7.32 -11.84
C ASP A 96 -9.25 6.20 -12.81
N CYS A 97 -8.33 5.27 -13.09
CA CYS A 97 -8.51 4.30 -14.19
C CYS A 97 -8.86 2.88 -13.74
N SER A 98 -8.70 2.54 -12.46
CA SER A 98 -9.13 1.23 -11.94
C SER A 98 -10.64 1.22 -11.69
N PHE A 99 -11.45 1.22 -12.76
CA PHE A 99 -12.91 1.46 -12.70
C PHE A 99 -13.74 0.44 -11.90
N LYS A 100 -13.16 -0.70 -11.51
CA LYS A 100 -13.79 -1.66 -10.57
C LYS A 100 -13.60 -1.27 -9.10
N ASN A 101 -12.64 -0.40 -8.82
CA ASN A 101 -12.52 0.32 -7.56
C ASN A 101 -13.33 1.63 -7.64
N LYS A 102 -13.48 2.31 -6.49
CA LYS A 102 -14.36 3.48 -6.35
C LYS A 102 -13.58 4.76 -6.06
N GLY A 103 -12.38 4.90 -6.61
CA GLY A 103 -11.52 6.06 -6.37
C GLY A 103 -11.30 6.31 -4.87
N CYS A 104 -11.71 7.49 -4.39
CA CYS A 104 -11.63 7.89 -2.97
C CYS A 104 -12.69 7.25 -2.06
N ASP A 105 -13.70 6.58 -2.61
CA ASP A 105 -14.71 5.84 -1.82
C ASP A 105 -14.29 4.40 -1.52
N GLY A 106 -13.02 4.07 -1.82
CA GLY A 106 -12.43 2.80 -1.45
C GLY A 106 -12.10 1.90 -2.62
N GLY A 107 -11.33 0.87 -2.31
CA GLY A 107 -10.80 -0.04 -3.31
C GLY A 107 -10.13 -1.27 -2.71
N SER A 108 -9.76 -2.18 -3.60
CA SER A 108 -9.00 -3.39 -3.32
C SER A 108 -7.67 -3.37 -4.09
N PRO A 109 -6.55 -3.66 -3.41
CA PRO A 109 -5.26 -3.90 -4.05
C PRO A 109 -5.31 -5.02 -5.11
N SER A 110 -6.04 -6.12 -4.86
CA SER A 110 -6.13 -7.23 -5.81
C SER A 110 -6.88 -6.84 -7.08
N VAL A 111 -7.93 -6.02 -6.96
CA VAL A 111 -8.68 -5.49 -8.11
C VAL A 111 -7.79 -4.56 -8.93
N ALA A 112 -7.02 -3.68 -8.26
CA ALA A 112 -6.08 -2.79 -8.91
C ALA A 112 -4.94 -3.54 -9.62
N LEU A 113 -4.38 -4.58 -8.98
CA LEU A 113 -3.39 -5.46 -9.61
C LEU A 113 -3.96 -6.22 -10.82
N THR A 114 -5.25 -6.58 -10.78
CA THR A 114 -5.93 -7.22 -11.92
C THR A 114 -6.14 -6.23 -13.07
N TRP A 115 -6.38 -4.95 -12.76
CA TRP A 115 -6.45 -3.87 -13.75
C TRP A 115 -5.10 -3.62 -14.41
N LEU A 116 -4.00 -3.56 -13.65
CA LEU A 116 -2.64 -3.37 -14.18
C LEU A 116 -2.14 -4.47 -15.13
N LYS A 117 -2.76 -5.65 -15.11
CA LYS A 117 -2.40 -6.78 -15.98
C LYS A 117 -3.09 -6.79 -17.34
N GLN A 118 -4.09 -5.93 -17.54
CA GLN A 118 -4.85 -5.82 -18.78
C GLN A 118 -4.07 -5.03 -19.82
#